data_AF-B6ABW1-F1
#
_entry.id   AF-B6ABW1-F1
#
_cell.length_a   1.000
_cell.length_b   1.000
_cell.length_c   1.000
_cell.angle_alpha   90.00
_cell.angle_beta   90.00
_cell.angle_gamma   90.00
#
_symmetry.space_group_name_H-M   'P 1'
#
loop_
_entity.id
_entity.type
_entity.pdbx_description
1 polymer ?
#
loop_
_entity_poly.entity_id
_entity_poly.type
_entity_poly.pdbx_seq_one_letter_code
_entity_poly.pdbx_strand_id
1 'polypeptide(L)'
;MSCCEGCITTSIKSFELFARCLGIFLIAFVWFMIIFLSLSGVFLIFPLSITDSSQWLFMCRTIFLFSTVNVVYNYYFCISTDPGSPSSIDGDFREGIDNVIENELGDENRCIMLMEESNNCRDNIGISHGIYRKCKKCGSIKLPRTHHCSVCRRCILKMDHHCPWIGQCVGLQNQRYFILFISWSFISCLLISLFAMSILFEIFGVMISGNMSSNSITLNDPILIQCIFFSSVVSLSFTLGTGLLSCFHIYLLLTNQSTIEYRQNSFLRNYLEKRGKTWENPYDLGIKENIRQVMGTNNFPLLLFSCFPTQSKSVDISTPLDIIV
;
A
#
# COMPACT_ATOMS: atom_id res chain seq x y z
N MET A 1 -19.76 -24.20 26.51
CA MET A 1 -19.55 -23.14 25.48
C MET A 1 -18.52 -22.09 25.91
N SER A 2 -18.43 -21.71 27.18
CA SER A 2 -17.44 -20.72 27.69
C SER A 2 -15.96 -21.08 27.45
N CYS A 3 -15.60 -22.37 27.46
CA CYS A 3 -14.21 -22.80 27.26
C CYS A 3 -13.70 -22.55 25.81
N CYS A 4 -14.58 -22.68 24.81
CA CYS A 4 -14.23 -22.39 23.41
C CYS A 4 -14.04 -20.89 23.17
N GLU A 5 -14.89 -20.04 23.76
CA GLU A 5 -14.77 -18.58 23.63
C GLU A 5 -13.48 -18.05 24.28
N GLY A 6 -13.11 -18.59 25.45
CA GLY A 6 -11.84 -18.27 26.12
C GLY A 6 -10.61 -18.67 25.29
N CYS A 7 -10.67 -19.84 24.64
CA CYS A 7 -9.57 -20.33 23.80
C CYS A 7 -9.43 -19.50 22.51
N ILE A 8 -10.55 -19.17 21.86
CA ILE A 8 -10.57 -18.34 20.64
C ILE A 8 -10.06 -16.93 20.94
N THR A 9 -10.51 -16.31 22.04
CA THR A 9 -10.06 -14.96 22.41
C THR A 9 -8.57 -14.91 22.75
N THR A 10 -8.04 -15.96 23.40
CA THR A 10 -6.61 -16.08 23.68
C THR A 10 -5.80 -16.25 22.40
N SER A 11 -6.25 -17.11 21.48
CA SER A 11 -5.61 -17.31 20.17
C SER A 11 -5.57 -16.02 19.34
N ILE A 12 -6.67 -15.26 19.30
CA ILE A 12 -6.73 -13.97 18.61
C ILE A 12 -5.72 -12.97 19.22
N LYS A 13 -5.65 -12.87 20.55
CA LYS A 13 -4.68 -11.98 21.22
C LYS A 13 -3.24 -12.38 20.95
N SER A 14 -2.94 -13.68 20.94
CA SER A 14 -1.62 -14.20 20.58
C SER A 14 -1.24 -13.87 19.14
N PHE A 15 -2.19 -14.00 18.20
CA PHE A 15 -1.99 -13.61 16.81
C PHE A 15 -1.76 -12.10 16.65
N GLU A 16 -2.55 -11.27 17.33
CA GLU A 16 -2.37 -9.81 17.32
C GLU A 16 -0.98 -9.41 17.85
N LEU A 17 -0.52 -10.05 18.92
CA LEU A 17 0.81 -9.80 19.49
C LEU A 17 1.91 -10.24 18.53
N PHE A 18 1.78 -11.45 17.96
CA PHE A 18 2.70 -11.96 16.94
C PHE A 18 2.82 -11.01 15.76
N ALA A 19 1.69 -10.53 15.21
CA ALA A 19 1.68 -9.60 14.08
C ALA A 19 2.43 -8.29 14.38
N ARG A 20 2.33 -7.77 15.62
CA ARG A 20 3.06 -6.56 16.04
C ARG A 20 4.56 -6.81 16.17
N CYS A 21 4.96 -7.92 16.81
CA CYS A 21 6.37 -8.30 16.92
C CYS A 21 6.99 -8.56 15.55
N LEU A 22 6.27 -9.24 14.67
CA LEU A 22 6.65 -9.46 13.28
C LEU A 22 6.85 -8.12 12.56
N GLY A 23 5.99 -7.13 12.79
CA GLY A 23 6.13 -5.80 12.22
C GLY A 23 7.47 -5.12 12.53
N ILE A 24 7.91 -5.17 13.79
CA ILE A 24 9.20 -4.59 14.20
C ILE A 24 10.37 -5.26 13.47
N PHE A 25 10.36 -6.59 13.41
CA PHE A 25 11.38 -7.34 12.69
C PHE A 25 11.38 -7.02 11.20
N LEU A 26 10.19 -6.97 10.57
CA LEU A 26 10.07 -6.68 9.14
C LEU A 26 10.49 -5.25 8.80
N ILE A 27 10.28 -4.28 9.68
CA ILE A 27 10.79 -2.92 9.48
C ILE A 27 12.31 -2.90 9.42
N ALA A 28 12.98 -3.56 10.37
CA ALA A 28 14.43 -3.67 10.38
C ALA A 28 14.93 -4.40 9.12
N PHE A 29 14.23 -5.45 8.71
CA PHE A 29 14.56 -6.21 7.50
C PHE A 29 14.40 -5.39 6.21
N VAL A 30 13.35 -4.57 6.09
CA VAL A 30 13.17 -3.69 4.92
C VAL A 30 14.28 -2.63 4.87
N TRP A 31 14.65 -2.02 6.00
CA TRP A 31 15.80 -1.10 6.04
C TRP A 31 17.10 -1.77 5.64
N PHE A 32 17.36 -2.97 6.15
CA PHE A 32 18.51 -3.76 5.74
C PHE A 32 18.50 -4.01 4.22
N MET A 33 17.36 -4.39 3.65
CA MET A 33 17.24 -4.64 2.20
C MET A 33 17.43 -3.38 1.37
N ILE A 34 16.87 -2.24 1.78
CA ILE A 34 17.09 -0.94 1.12
C ILE A 34 18.60 -0.62 1.11
N ILE A 35 19.26 -0.68 2.27
CA ILE A 35 20.69 -0.39 2.39
C ILE A 35 21.51 -1.36 1.54
N PHE A 36 21.26 -2.67 1.67
CA PHE A 36 21.98 -3.70 0.93
C PHE A 36 21.88 -3.51 -0.58
N LEU A 37 20.66 -3.34 -1.12
CA LEU A 37 20.44 -3.16 -2.55
C LEU A 37 20.99 -1.81 -3.05
N SER A 38 20.87 -0.74 -2.27
CA SER A 38 21.46 0.56 -2.62
C SER A 38 22.99 0.50 -2.69
N LEU A 39 23.64 -0.09 -1.68
CA LEU A 39 25.10 -0.26 -1.67
C LEU A 39 25.57 -1.19 -2.79
N SER A 40 24.88 -2.32 -3.00
CA SER A 40 25.18 -3.24 -4.10
C SER A 40 25.02 -2.55 -5.46
N GLY A 41 23.94 -1.79 -5.67
CA GLY A 41 23.77 -1.00 -6.89
C GLY A 41 24.94 -0.07 -7.16
N VAL A 42 25.26 0.81 -6.20
CA VAL A 42 26.27 1.88 -6.35
C VAL A 42 27.70 1.35 -6.45
N PHE A 43 28.08 0.40 -5.59
CA PHE A 43 29.47 -0.01 -5.44
C PHE A 43 29.82 -1.32 -6.14
N LEU A 44 28.83 -2.12 -6.53
CA LEU A 44 29.06 -3.42 -7.14
C LEU A 44 28.51 -3.48 -8.57
N ILE A 45 27.20 -3.36 -8.74
CA ILE A 45 26.53 -3.65 -10.03
C ILE A 45 26.87 -2.58 -11.08
N PHE A 46 26.60 -1.31 -10.80
CA PHE A 46 26.85 -0.25 -11.78
C PHE A 46 28.33 -0.09 -12.16
N PRO A 47 29.30 -0.19 -11.23
CA PRO A 47 30.73 -0.16 -11.57
C PRO A 47 31.18 -1.36 -12.40
N LEU A 48 30.54 -2.52 -12.29
CA LEU A 48 30.87 -3.68 -13.12
C LEU A 48 30.20 -3.65 -14.50
N SER A 49 29.11 -2.89 -14.67
CA SER A 49 28.44 -2.72 -15.97
C SER A 49 29.16 -1.77 -16.95
N ILE A 50 30.49 -1.59 -16.86
CA ILE A 50 31.26 -0.68 -17.73
C ILE A 50 31.40 -1.31 -19.13
N THR A 51 30.38 -1.10 -19.96
CA THR A 51 30.48 -1.17 -21.43
C THR A 51 30.44 0.26 -21.95
N ASP A 52 31.62 0.89 -21.97
CA ASP A 52 31.88 2.29 -22.32
C ASP A 52 31.10 3.35 -21.49
N SER A 53 31.70 4.53 -21.32
CA SER A 53 31.08 5.67 -20.63
C SER A 53 29.96 6.30 -21.47
N SER A 54 28.89 5.53 -21.69
CA SER A 54 27.69 5.96 -22.41
C SER A 54 26.84 6.88 -21.52
N GLN A 55 26.26 7.92 -22.13
CA GLN A 55 25.29 8.80 -21.46
C GLN A 55 24.11 8.00 -20.86
N TRP A 56 23.79 6.85 -21.46
CA TRP A 56 22.79 5.91 -20.98
C TRP A 56 23.09 5.38 -19.57
N LEU A 57 24.30 4.86 -19.32
CA LEU A 57 24.67 4.33 -17.99
C LEU A 57 24.64 5.43 -16.92
N PHE A 58 25.08 6.65 -17.26
CA PHE A 58 24.98 7.80 -16.37
C PHE A 58 23.52 8.11 -16.01
N MET A 59 22.62 8.07 -17.00
CA MET A 59 21.19 8.28 -16.78
C MET A 59 20.59 7.18 -15.90
N CYS A 60 20.90 5.89 -16.14
CA CYS A 60 20.42 4.79 -15.31
C CYS A 60 20.89 4.92 -13.84
N ARG A 61 22.15 5.29 -13.61
CA ARG A 61 22.69 5.56 -12.27
C ARG A 61 21.96 6.72 -11.59
N THR A 62 21.70 7.80 -12.34
CA THR A 62 20.97 8.96 -11.83
C THR A 62 19.54 8.60 -11.44
N ILE A 63 18.82 7.85 -12.30
CA ILE A 63 17.48 7.35 -12.01
C ILE A 63 17.49 6.44 -10.78
N PHE A 64 18.47 5.56 -10.65
CA PHE A 64 18.61 4.66 -9.51
C PHE A 64 18.83 5.40 -8.17
N LEU A 65 19.68 6.42 -8.18
CA LEU A 65 19.91 7.25 -6.99
C LEU A 65 18.64 8.02 -6.63
N PHE A 66 17.97 8.60 -7.64
CA PHE A 66 16.69 9.30 -7.44
C PHE A 66 15.61 8.36 -6.88
N SER A 67 15.48 7.15 -7.42
CA SER A 67 14.51 6.17 -6.94
C SER A 67 14.85 5.71 -5.52
N THR A 68 16.13 5.50 -5.20
CA THR A 68 16.59 5.15 -3.85
C THR A 68 16.21 6.21 -2.82
N VAL A 69 16.44 7.49 -3.11
CA VAL A 69 16.03 8.60 -2.23
C VAL A 69 14.52 8.57 -2.00
N ASN A 70 13.73 8.33 -3.05
CA ASN A 70 12.29 8.22 -2.93
C ASN A 70 11.83 6.98 -2.15
N VAL A 71 12.51 5.83 -2.29
CA VAL A 71 12.22 4.63 -1.49
C VAL A 71 12.41 4.94 0.00
N VAL A 72 13.56 5.51 0.37
CA VAL A 72 13.88 5.88 1.76
C VAL A 72 12.87 6.87 2.32
N TYR A 73 12.60 7.94 1.56
CA TYR A 73 11.65 8.98 1.97
C TYR A 73 10.25 8.42 2.19
N ASN A 74 9.69 7.73 1.19
CA ASN A 74 8.33 7.23 1.29
C ASN A 74 8.21 6.11 2.31
N TYR A 75 9.21 5.24 2.46
CA TYR A 75 9.19 4.22 3.48
C TYR A 75 9.18 4.83 4.89
N TYR A 76 10.03 5.84 5.13
CA TYR A 76 10.02 6.58 6.39
C TYR A 76 8.64 7.20 6.70
N PHE A 77 8.01 7.84 5.72
CA PHE A 77 6.67 8.41 5.92
C PHE A 77 5.55 7.35 5.98
N CYS A 78 5.73 6.17 5.38
CA CYS A 78 4.82 5.04 5.56
C CYS A 78 4.78 4.55 7.01
N ILE A 79 5.92 4.55 7.71
CA ILE A 79 6.04 4.04 9.09
C ILE A 79 5.78 5.11 10.16
N SER A 80 6.00 6.39 9.83
CA SER A 80 5.90 7.50 10.79
C SER A 80 4.60 8.29 10.69
N THR A 81 3.95 8.31 9.53
CA THR A 81 2.66 9.00 9.37
C THR A 81 1.54 8.13 9.94
N ASP A 82 0.71 8.70 10.80
CA ASP A 82 -0.50 8.04 11.28
C ASP A 82 -1.40 7.71 10.07
N PRO A 83 -1.99 6.50 9.95
CA PRO A 83 -2.90 6.17 8.86
C PRO A 83 -4.22 6.95 8.87
N GLY A 84 -4.53 7.67 9.95
CA GLY A 84 -5.76 8.43 10.15
C GLY A 84 -6.78 7.66 10.97
N SER A 85 -7.45 8.37 11.89
CA SER A 85 -8.50 7.81 12.74
C SER A 85 -9.71 8.74 12.82
N PRO A 86 -10.93 8.24 13.12
CA PRO A 86 -12.08 9.12 13.31
C PRO A 86 -11.87 10.18 14.39
N SER A 87 -11.04 9.91 15.40
CA SER A 87 -10.67 10.86 16.45
C SER A 87 -9.71 11.97 15.99
N SER A 88 -9.04 11.83 14.85
CA SER A 88 -8.14 12.85 14.31
C SER A 88 -8.86 13.85 13.39
N ILE A 89 -10.19 13.80 13.33
CA ILE A 89 -11.00 14.70 12.54
C ILE A 89 -11.34 15.93 13.38
N ASP A 90 -11.24 17.10 12.75
CA ASP A 90 -11.37 18.41 13.39
C ASP A 90 -12.73 18.60 14.07
N GLY A 91 -12.77 19.43 15.12
CA GLY A 91 -13.96 19.65 15.95
C GLY A 91 -15.18 20.10 15.14
N ASP A 92 -14.98 21.01 14.20
CA ASP A 92 -16.03 21.58 13.35
C ASP A 92 -16.66 20.54 12.41
N PHE A 93 -15.85 19.62 11.86
CA PHE A 93 -16.37 18.55 10.99
C PHE A 93 -17.08 17.47 11.80
N ARG A 94 -16.64 17.24 13.04
CA ARG A 94 -17.34 16.37 13.98
C ARG A 94 -18.69 16.96 14.38
N GLU A 95 -18.75 18.26 14.64
CA GLU A 95 -20.01 18.98 14.91
C GLU A 95 -20.94 18.96 13.68
N GLY A 96 -20.40 19.11 12.47
CA GLY A 96 -21.17 18.94 11.23
C GLY A 96 -21.74 17.53 11.06
N ILE A 97 -20.97 16.48 11.37
CA ILE A 97 -21.45 15.09 11.35
C ILE A 97 -22.49 14.85 12.45
N ASP A 98 -22.23 15.33 13.67
CA ASP A 98 -23.15 15.17 14.80
C ASP A 98 -24.48 15.89 14.50
N ASN A 99 -24.45 17.05 13.84
CA ASN A 99 -25.65 17.75 13.35
C ASN A 99 -26.37 16.99 12.23
N VAL A 100 -25.67 16.38 11.27
CA VAL A 100 -26.31 15.54 10.24
C VAL A 100 -26.93 14.29 10.87
N ILE A 101 -26.23 13.68 11.82
CA ILE A 101 -26.71 12.57 12.64
C ILE A 101 -27.98 13.01 13.39
N GLU A 102 -27.95 14.10 14.15
CA GLU A 102 -29.13 14.59 14.88
C GLU A 102 -30.32 14.94 13.96
N ASN A 103 -30.07 15.54 12.79
CA ASN A 103 -31.12 15.90 11.84
C ASN A 103 -31.71 14.68 11.10
N GLU A 104 -30.89 13.68 10.75
CA GLU A 104 -31.32 12.43 10.09
C GLU A 104 -31.90 11.40 11.10
N LEU A 105 -31.51 11.50 12.39
CA LEU A 105 -31.83 10.55 13.47
C LEU A 105 -32.82 11.10 14.51
N GLY A 106 -33.43 12.27 14.26
CA GLY A 106 -34.47 12.88 15.12
C GLY A 106 -35.75 12.05 15.29
N ASP A 107 -35.85 10.88 14.65
CA ASP A 107 -36.87 9.87 14.91
C ASP A 107 -36.16 8.57 15.35
N GLU A 108 -35.96 8.40 16.67
CA GLU A 108 -35.25 7.27 17.30
C GLU A 108 -35.74 5.90 16.79
N ASN A 109 -37.00 5.81 16.36
CA ASN A 109 -37.59 4.59 15.82
C ASN A 109 -37.02 4.18 14.46
N ARG A 110 -36.56 5.12 13.63
CA ARG A 110 -36.08 4.83 12.27
C ARG A 110 -34.68 4.22 12.29
N CYS A 111 -33.82 4.67 13.21
CA CYS A 111 -32.48 4.09 13.35
C CYS A 111 -32.50 2.69 13.98
N ILE A 112 -33.41 2.44 14.94
CA ILE A 112 -33.58 1.12 15.56
C ILE A 112 -34.17 0.13 14.55
N MET A 113 -35.19 0.51 13.77
CA MET A 113 -35.73 -0.36 12.71
C MET A 113 -34.70 -0.69 11.62
N LEU A 114 -33.86 0.27 11.20
CA LEU A 114 -32.81 0.02 10.20
C LEU A 114 -31.65 -0.81 10.76
N MET A 115 -31.34 -0.69 12.06
CA MET A 115 -30.39 -1.57 12.73
C MET A 115 -30.93 -3.00 12.88
N GLU A 116 -32.22 -3.17 13.15
CA GLU A 116 -32.88 -4.49 13.23
C GLU A 116 -33.02 -5.16 11.86
N GLU A 117 -33.35 -4.43 10.79
CA GLU A 117 -33.33 -4.97 9.42
C GLU A 117 -31.91 -5.40 8.99
N SER A 118 -30.87 -4.65 9.38
CA SER A 118 -29.47 -5.03 9.11
C SER A 118 -29.02 -6.28 9.87
N ASN A 119 -29.61 -6.55 11.04
CA ASN A 119 -29.34 -7.77 11.82
C ASN A 119 -30.12 -8.98 11.29
N ASN A 120 -31.22 -8.76 10.56
CA ASN A 120 -32.04 -9.82 9.96
C ASN A 120 -31.56 -10.22 8.54
N CYS A 121 -30.84 -9.33 7.85
CA CYS A 121 -30.03 -9.69 6.69
C CYS A 121 -28.77 -10.43 7.14
N ARG A 122 -28.76 -11.76 6.98
CA ARG A 122 -27.56 -12.62 7.02
C ARG A 122 -26.49 -12.28 5.97
N ASP A 123 -26.68 -11.20 5.23
CA ASP A 123 -25.83 -10.76 4.15
C ASP A 123 -25.04 -9.52 4.60
N ASN A 124 -23.78 -9.76 4.99
CA ASN A 124 -22.72 -8.77 5.23
C ASN A 124 -22.34 -8.01 3.94
N ILE A 125 -23.33 -7.54 3.18
CA ILE A 125 -23.10 -6.78 1.97
C ILE A 125 -22.85 -5.33 2.40
N GLY A 126 -21.60 -4.92 2.30
CA GLY A 126 -21.05 -3.65 2.79
C GLY A 126 -21.59 -2.37 2.12
N ILE A 127 -22.78 -2.38 1.50
CA ILE A 127 -23.42 -1.15 1.03
C ILE A 127 -24.26 -0.56 2.17
N SER A 128 -23.63 0.11 3.14
CA SER A 128 -24.40 1.04 3.98
C SER A 128 -24.67 2.29 3.16
N HIS A 129 -25.85 2.31 2.56
CA HIS A 129 -26.54 3.53 2.16
C HIS A 129 -26.69 4.41 3.40
N GLY A 130 -26.01 5.56 3.47
CA GLY A 130 -26.27 6.64 4.43
C GLY A 130 -26.16 6.35 5.95
N ILE A 131 -26.08 5.10 6.41
CA ILE A 131 -26.18 4.76 7.83
C ILE A 131 -24.79 4.70 8.47
N TYR A 132 -24.48 5.71 9.27
CA TYR A 132 -23.31 5.73 10.15
C TYR A 132 -23.37 4.56 11.14
N ARG A 133 -22.37 3.68 11.14
CA ARG A 133 -22.33 2.51 12.04
C ARG A 133 -21.41 2.77 13.22
N LYS A 134 -21.81 2.43 14.43
CA LYS A 134 -20.92 2.51 15.60
C LYS A 134 -19.96 1.30 15.65
N CYS A 135 -18.70 1.56 15.94
CA CYS A 135 -17.72 0.49 16.16
C CYS A 135 -17.92 -0.12 17.56
N LYS A 136 -18.35 -1.39 17.64
CA LYS A 136 -18.56 -2.09 18.91
C LYS A 136 -17.34 -2.12 19.83
N LYS A 137 -16.12 -2.13 19.25
CA LYS A 137 -14.85 -2.18 20.00
C LYS A 137 -14.35 -0.81 20.45
N CYS A 138 -14.46 0.21 19.59
CA CYS A 138 -13.95 1.55 19.88
C CYS A 138 -14.99 2.47 20.53
N GLY A 139 -16.28 2.16 20.40
CA GLY A 139 -17.36 3.08 20.74
C GLY A 139 -17.51 4.29 19.81
N SER A 140 -16.60 4.49 18.85
CA SER A 140 -16.64 5.60 17.89
C SER A 140 -17.60 5.34 16.72
N ILE A 141 -18.15 6.41 16.13
CA ILE A 141 -18.83 6.35 14.84
C ILE A 141 -17.83 5.91 13.76
N LYS A 142 -18.26 5.02 12.86
CA LYS A 142 -17.53 4.67 11.64
C LYS A 142 -18.07 5.53 10.51
N LEU A 143 -17.23 6.45 10.06
CA LEU A 143 -17.48 7.18 8.83
C LEU A 143 -17.40 6.23 7.62
N PRO A 144 -17.92 6.65 6.46
CA PRO A 144 -17.70 5.94 5.21
C PRO A 144 -16.24 5.48 5.04
N ARG A 145 -16.07 4.27 4.51
CA ARG A 145 -14.75 3.65 4.24
C ARG A 145 -13.88 3.39 5.50
N THR A 146 -14.43 3.55 6.71
CA THR A 146 -13.71 3.32 7.97
C THR A 146 -13.86 1.89 8.46
N HIS A 147 -12.73 1.24 8.76
CA HIS A 147 -12.71 -0.13 9.29
C HIS A 147 -11.90 -0.22 10.59
N HIS A 148 -12.27 -1.16 11.46
CA HIS A 148 -11.53 -1.42 12.69
C HIS A 148 -10.43 -2.44 12.43
N CYS A 149 -9.18 -2.07 12.69
CA CYS A 149 -8.07 -3.00 12.67
C CYS A 149 -7.87 -3.58 14.09
N SER A 150 -8.02 -4.90 14.24
CA SER A 150 -7.76 -5.58 15.51
C SER A 150 -6.30 -5.51 15.95
N VAL A 151 -5.36 -5.56 14.98
CA VAL A 151 -3.92 -5.46 15.27
C VAL A 151 -3.56 -4.07 15.79
N CYS A 152 -4.03 -3.00 15.15
CA CYS A 152 -3.83 -1.62 15.61
C CYS A 152 -4.77 -1.21 16.77
N ARG A 153 -5.82 -2.01 17.05
CA ARG A 153 -6.87 -1.76 18.06
C ARG A 153 -7.57 -0.42 17.95
N ARG A 154 -7.80 0.04 16.71
CA ARG A 154 -8.52 1.31 16.45
C ARG A 154 -9.20 1.29 15.08
N CYS A 155 -10.10 2.26 14.89
CA CYS A 155 -10.71 2.53 13.59
C CYS A 155 -9.73 3.34 12.73
N ILE A 156 -9.57 2.92 11.48
CA ILE A 156 -8.70 3.53 10.48
C ILE A 156 -9.56 4.12 9.37
N LEU A 157 -9.36 5.40 9.07
CA LEU A 157 -10.06 6.08 7.98
C LEU A 157 -9.58 5.56 6.63
N LYS A 158 -10.50 5.34 5.68
CA LYS A 158 -10.23 4.76 4.36
C LYS A 158 -9.25 3.58 4.47
N MET A 159 -9.54 2.65 5.37
CA MET A 159 -8.62 1.55 5.66
C MET A 159 -8.40 0.73 4.39
N ASP A 160 -7.13 0.55 4.04
CA ASP A 160 -6.75 -0.38 2.99
C ASP A 160 -6.42 -1.74 3.62
N HIS A 161 -5.30 -1.85 4.30
CA HIS A 161 -4.93 -3.08 4.99
C HIS A 161 -4.02 -2.81 6.19
N HIS A 162 -3.84 -3.82 7.03
CA HIS A 162 -2.73 -3.84 7.98
C HIS A 162 -1.51 -4.45 7.28
N CYS A 163 -0.40 -3.72 7.23
CA CYS A 163 0.80 -4.14 6.53
C CYS A 163 1.93 -4.40 7.52
N PRO A 164 2.31 -5.68 7.75
CA PRO A 164 3.42 -6.02 8.64
C PRO A 164 4.75 -5.38 8.19
N TRP A 165 4.97 -5.20 6.89
CA TRP A 165 6.20 -4.61 6.33
C TRP A 165 6.45 -3.14 6.72
N ILE A 166 5.41 -2.43 7.16
CA ILE A 166 5.51 -1.07 7.70
C ILE A 166 5.12 -1.00 9.19
N GLY A 167 4.80 -2.15 9.80
CA GLY A 167 4.38 -2.25 11.21
C GLY A 167 3.07 -1.57 11.56
N GLN A 168 2.28 -1.12 10.59
CA GLN A 168 1.01 -0.42 10.84
C GLN A 168 0.01 -0.56 9.68
N CYS A 169 -1.15 0.07 9.84
CA CYS A 169 -2.14 0.14 8.76
C CYS A 169 -1.73 1.12 7.66
N VAL A 170 -2.13 0.78 6.44
CA VAL A 170 -2.27 1.72 5.33
C VAL A 170 -3.70 2.24 5.36
N GLY A 171 -3.85 3.55 5.46
CA GLY A 171 -5.12 4.26 5.54
C GLY A 171 -5.02 5.63 4.87
N LEU A 172 -6.03 6.45 5.09
CA LEU A 172 -6.21 7.73 4.40
C LEU A 172 -4.96 8.62 4.34
N GLN A 173 -4.28 8.79 5.47
CA GLN A 173 -3.21 9.79 5.61
C GLN A 173 -1.84 9.29 5.12
N ASN A 174 -1.63 7.97 5.03
CA ASN A 174 -0.35 7.40 4.61
C ASN A 174 -0.42 6.58 3.29
N GLN A 175 -1.62 6.46 2.68
CA GLN A 175 -1.83 5.73 1.43
C GLN A 175 -0.90 6.22 0.30
N ARG A 176 -0.70 7.54 0.16
CA ARG A 176 0.17 8.12 -0.87
C ARG A 176 1.61 7.61 -0.77
N TYR A 177 2.14 7.59 0.45
CA TYR A 177 3.51 7.15 0.70
C TYR A 177 3.64 5.67 0.42
N PHE A 178 2.63 4.87 0.75
CA PHE A 178 2.65 3.43 0.48
C PHE A 178 2.74 3.13 -1.02
N ILE A 179 1.91 3.79 -1.84
CA ILE A 179 1.91 3.63 -3.30
C ILE A 179 3.25 4.07 -3.91
N LEU A 180 3.80 5.21 -3.46
CA LEU A 180 5.09 5.69 -3.94
C LEU A 180 6.24 4.78 -3.49
N PHE A 181 6.22 4.30 -2.23
CA PHE A 181 7.22 3.38 -1.70
C PHE A 181 7.32 2.12 -2.55
N ILE A 182 6.20 1.45 -2.83
CA ILE A 182 6.21 0.21 -3.63
C ILE A 182 6.61 0.47 -5.08
N SER A 183 6.16 1.58 -5.68
CA SER A 183 6.46 1.93 -7.08
C SER A 183 7.93 2.26 -7.28
N TRP A 184 8.52 3.06 -6.38
CA TRP A 184 9.94 3.38 -6.43
C TRP A 184 10.82 2.18 -6.03
N SER A 185 10.33 1.30 -5.16
CA SER A 185 11.02 0.04 -4.84
C SER A 185 11.09 -0.86 -6.07
N PHE A 186 9.98 -0.98 -6.81
CA PHE A 186 9.95 -1.71 -8.07
C PHE A 186 10.94 -1.15 -9.09
N ILE A 187 10.94 0.16 -9.33
CA ILE A 187 11.88 0.79 -10.27
C ILE A 187 13.33 0.57 -9.86
N SER A 188 13.65 0.76 -8.57
CA SER A 188 15.01 0.57 -8.04
C SER A 188 15.49 -0.88 -8.18
N CYS A 189 14.64 -1.84 -7.81
CA CYS A 189 14.96 -3.27 -7.89
C CYS A 189 15.06 -3.73 -9.34
N LEU A 190 14.19 -3.22 -10.23
CA LEU A 190 14.21 -3.55 -11.65
C LEU A 190 15.53 -3.12 -12.30
N LEU A 191 16.00 -1.91 -12.01
CA LEU A 191 17.28 -1.43 -12.51
C LEU A 191 18.43 -2.34 -12.05
N ILE A 192 18.55 -2.61 -10.74
CA ILE A 192 19.58 -3.53 -10.24
C ILE A 192 19.46 -4.90 -10.91
N SER A 193 18.25 -5.45 -11.00
CA SER A 193 18.01 -6.78 -11.55
C SER A 193 18.44 -6.88 -13.01
N LEU A 194 18.16 -5.88 -13.84
CA LEU A 194 18.54 -5.88 -15.25
C LEU A 194 20.07 -5.91 -15.43
N PHE A 195 20.79 -5.03 -14.72
CA PHE A 195 22.26 -4.95 -14.79
C PHE A 195 22.96 -6.14 -14.10
N ALA A 196 22.45 -6.60 -12.96
CA ALA A 196 23.02 -7.75 -12.27
C ALA A 196 22.85 -9.04 -13.09
N MET A 197 21.68 -9.21 -13.74
CA MET A 197 21.46 -10.35 -14.63
C MET A 197 22.32 -10.28 -15.89
N SER A 198 22.51 -9.10 -16.49
CA SER A 198 23.40 -8.98 -17.66
C SER A 198 24.84 -9.38 -17.32
N ILE A 199 25.37 -8.91 -16.18
CA ILE A 199 26.70 -9.32 -15.69
C ILE A 199 26.77 -10.83 -15.46
N LEU A 200 25.74 -11.43 -14.86
CA LEU A 200 25.71 -12.89 -14.67
C LEU A 200 25.70 -13.64 -16.00
N PHE A 201 24.90 -13.21 -16.98
CA PHE A 201 24.88 -13.85 -18.30
C PHE A 201 26.26 -13.80 -18.97
N GLU A 202 26.99 -12.69 -18.86
CA GLU A 202 28.36 -12.58 -19.36
C GLU A 202 29.32 -13.54 -18.63
N ILE A 203 29.28 -13.56 -17.29
CA ILE A 203 30.08 -14.49 -16.47
C ILE A 203 29.81 -15.94 -16.86
N PHE A 204 28.54 -16.34 -16.96
CA PHE A 204 28.15 -17.68 -17.38
C PHE A 204 28.60 -18.01 -18.81
N GLY A 205 28.49 -17.06 -19.74
CA GLY A 205 28.96 -17.23 -21.12
C GLY A 205 30.46 -17.47 -21.22
N VAL A 206 31.27 -16.75 -20.43
CA VAL A 206 32.72 -16.97 -20.38
C VAL A 206 33.08 -18.32 -19.76
N MET A 207 32.41 -18.72 -18.67
CA MET A 207 32.62 -20.02 -18.04
C MET A 207 32.31 -21.19 -18.99
N ILE A 208 31.23 -21.09 -19.77
CA ILE A 208 30.83 -22.13 -20.74
C ILE A 208 31.78 -22.18 -21.94
N SER A 209 32.21 -21.03 -22.45
CA SER A 209 33.06 -20.97 -23.66
C SER A 209 34.52 -21.34 -23.40
N GLY A 210 34.99 -21.35 -22.15
CA GLY A 210 36.38 -21.64 -21.79
C GLY A 210 37.38 -20.56 -22.25
N ASN A 211 36.91 -19.47 -22.87
CA ASN A 211 37.74 -18.35 -23.31
C ASN A 211 38.01 -17.43 -22.12
N MET A 212 38.97 -17.79 -21.26
CA MET A 212 39.49 -16.88 -20.24
C MET A 212 40.21 -15.70 -20.91
N SER A 213 39.45 -14.66 -21.22
CA SER A 213 39.99 -13.31 -21.43
C SER A 213 40.69 -12.85 -20.15
N SER A 214 41.95 -12.46 -20.28
CA SER A 214 42.88 -12.05 -19.21
C SER A 214 42.47 -10.76 -18.46
N ASN A 215 41.35 -10.13 -18.81
CA ASN A 215 40.87 -8.88 -18.21
C ASN A 215 39.67 -9.03 -17.26
N SER A 216 39.29 -10.23 -16.85
CA SER A 216 38.11 -10.45 -16.01
C SER A 216 38.47 -10.53 -14.52
N ILE A 217 38.78 -9.39 -13.90
CA ILE A 217 38.92 -9.26 -12.43
C ILE A 217 37.76 -9.95 -11.70
N THR A 218 36.56 -9.92 -12.30
CA THR A 218 35.33 -10.56 -11.81
C THR A 218 35.37 -12.09 -11.74
N LEU A 219 36.07 -12.79 -12.64
CA LEU A 219 36.09 -14.26 -12.68
C LEU A 219 37.08 -14.89 -11.70
N ASN A 220 38.10 -14.13 -11.27
CA ASN A 220 39.13 -14.60 -10.35
C ASN A 220 38.76 -14.40 -8.87
N ASP A 221 37.70 -13.64 -8.57
CA ASP A 221 37.23 -13.39 -7.20
C ASP A 221 35.90 -14.13 -6.93
N PRO A 222 35.94 -15.29 -6.24
CA PRO A 222 34.74 -16.07 -5.96
C PRO A 222 33.77 -15.35 -5.01
N ILE A 223 34.27 -14.45 -4.15
CA ILE A 223 33.41 -13.68 -3.23
C ILE A 223 32.61 -12.67 -4.05
N LEU A 224 33.25 -12.01 -5.01
CA LEU A 224 32.60 -11.07 -5.91
C LEU A 224 31.48 -11.73 -6.72
N ILE A 225 31.73 -12.92 -7.27
CA ILE A 225 30.71 -13.70 -8.00
C ILE A 225 29.52 -14.04 -7.09
N GLN A 226 29.78 -14.49 -5.85
CA GLN A 226 28.72 -14.77 -4.88
C GLN A 226 27.89 -13.53 -4.54
N CYS A 227 28.54 -12.36 -4.37
CA CYS A 227 27.84 -11.11 -4.12
C CYS A 227 26.96 -10.67 -5.31
N ILE A 228 27.44 -10.82 -6.54
CA ILE A 228 26.66 -10.52 -7.75
C ILE A 228 25.47 -11.48 -7.87
N PHE A 229 25.69 -12.78 -7.66
CA PHE A 229 24.63 -13.79 -7.69
C PHE A 229 23.56 -13.53 -6.62
N PHE A 230 23.97 -13.25 -5.39
CA PHE A 230 23.02 -12.92 -4.33
C PHE A 230 22.25 -11.63 -4.63
N SER A 231 22.93 -10.59 -5.12
CA SER A 231 22.30 -9.33 -5.50
C SER A 231 21.30 -9.50 -6.65
N SER A 232 21.59 -10.34 -7.64
CA SER A 232 20.65 -10.60 -8.75
C SER A 232 19.40 -11.34 -8.28
N VAL A 233 19.56 -12.39 -7.46
CA VAL A 233 18.43 -13.19 -6.95
C VAL A 233 17.53 -12.34 -6.07
N VAL A 234 18.12 -11.56 -5.15
CA VAL A 234 17.35 -10.68 -4.25
C VAL A 234 16.64 -9.58 -5.07
N SER A 235 17.37 -8.86 -5.93
CA SER A 235 16.76 -7.78 -6.74
C SER A 235 15.66 -8.29 -7.67
N LEU A 236 15.82 -9.45 -8.31
CA LEU A 236 14.79 -10.07 -9.14
C LEU A 236 13.55 -10.47 -8.32
N SER A 237 13.76 -11.11 -7.16
CA SER A 237 12.67 -11.51 -6.27
C SER A 237 11.83 -10.32 -5.82
N PHE A 238 12.50 -9.23 -5.40
CA PHE A 238 11.82 -7.99 -5.03
C PHE A 238 11.18 -7.29 -6.23
N THR A 239 11.79 -7.33 -7.41
CA THR A 239 11.20 -6.77 -8.64
C THR A 239 9.86 -7.43 -8.95
N LEU A 240 9.79 -8.76 -8.89
CA LEU A 240 8.54 -9.50 -9.13
C LEU A 240 7.49 -9.18 -8.06
N GLY A 241 7.86 -9.25 -6.78
CA GLY A 241 6.93 -9.01 -5.68
C GLY A 241 6.41 -7.57 -5.65
N THR A 242 7.31 -6.59 -5.68
CA THR A 242 6.95 -5.16 -5.65
C THR A 242 6.31 -4.69 -6.95
N GLY A 243 6.67 -5.27 -8.10
CA GLY A 243 6.03 -4.98 -9.38
C GLY A 243 4.56 -5.39 -9.40
N LEU A 244 4.25 -6.62 -9.00
CA LEU A 244 2.86 -7.09 -8.90
C LEU A 244 2.04 -6.24 -7.91
N LEU A 245 2.62 -5.95 -6.75
CA LEU A 245 1.96 -5.13 -5.74
C LEU A 245 1.74 -3.69 -6.22
N SER A 246 2.72 -3.10 -6.91
CA SER A 246 2.63 -1.75 -7.48
C SER A 246 1.54 -1.68 -8.55
N CYS A 247 1.51 -2.63 -9.49
CA CYS A 247 0.46 -2.69 -10.51
C CYS A 247 -0.93 -2.78 -9.88
N PHE A 248 -1.10 -3.61 -8.86
CA PHE A 248 -2.37 -3.74 -8.16
C PHE A 248 -2.79 -2.44 -7.45
N HIS A 249 -1.89 -1.80 -6.70
CA HIS A 249 -2.22 -0.55 -6.02
C HIS A 249 -2.37 0.65 -6.96
N ILE A 250 -1.70 0.66 -8.12
CA ILE A 250 -1.97 1.62 -9.19
C ILE A 250 -3.38 1.41 -9.75
N TYR A 251 -3.81 0.16 -9.98
CA TYR A 251 -5.18 -0.12 -10.37
C TYR A 251 -6.21 0.38 -9.34
N LEU A 252 -5.96 0.12 -8.05
CA LEU A 252 -6.81 0.60 -6.95
C LEU A 252 -6.86 2.13 -6.85
N LEU A 253 -5.72 2.79 -7.06
CA LEU A 253 -5.61 4.25 -7.17
C LEU A 253 -6.46 4.78 -8.33
N LEU A 254 -6.30 4.19 -9.52
CA LEU A 254 -6.99 4.64 -10.73
C LEU A 254 -8.51 4.43 -10.69
N THR A 255 -8.98 3.50 -9.85
CA THR A 255 -10.41 3.18 -9.65
C THR A 255 -10.95 3.61 -8.28
N ASN A 256 -10.18 4.41 -7.53
CA ASN A 256 -10.48 4.95 -6.20
C ASN A 256 -11.15 3.99 -5.22
N GLN A 257 -10.56 2.82 -5.04
CA GLN A 257 -11.01 1.81 -4.09
C GLN A 257 -9.85 1.34 -3.23
N SER A 258 -10.12 1.04 -1.97
CA SER A 258 -9.18 0.33 -1.10
C SER A 258 -9.17 -1.17 -1.41
N THR A 259 -8.21 -1.92 -0.89
CA THR A 259 -8.21 -3.39 -1.01
C THR A 259 -9.43 -4.05 -0.37
N ILE A 260 -10.00 -3.46 0.68
CA ILE A 260 -11.26 -3.92 1.28
C ILE A 260 -12.41 -3.68 0.31
N GLU A 261 -12.49 -2.47 -0.25
CA GLU A 261 -13.54 -2.08 -1.18
C GLU A 261 -13.44 -2.85 -2.49
N TYR A 262 -12.25 -3.16 -2.98
CA TYR A 262 -12.05 -4.02 -4.15
C TYR A 262 -12.74 -5.38 -3.97
N ARG A 263 -12.62 -6.01 -2.79
CA ARG A 263 -13.32 -7.26 -2.51
C ARG A 263 -14.84 -7.06 -2.41
N GLN A 264 -15.28 -5.98 -1.77
CA GLN A 264 -16.70 -5.67 -1.64
C GLN A 264 -17.33 -5.41 -3.02
N ASN A 265 -16.70 -4.58 -3.84
CA ASN A 265 -17.08 -4.25 -5.21
C ASN A 265 -17.08 -5.49 -6.11
N SER A 266 -16.09 -6.37 -5.99
CA SER A 266 -16.05 -7.65 -6.73
C SER A 266 -17.24 -8.54 -6.36
N PHE A 267 -17.53 -8.68 -5.06
CA PHE A 267 -18.70 -9.42 -4.60
C PHE A 267 -20.00 -8.82 -5.13
N LEU A 268 -20.16 -7.49 -5.03
CA LEU A 268 -21.35 -6.76 -5.45
C LEU A 268 -21.60 -6.85 -6.94
N ARG A 269 -20.54 -6.71 -7.74
CA ARG A 269 -20.60 -6.86 -9.19
C ARG A 269 -21.13 -8.25 -9.56
N ASN A 270 -20.53 -9.30 -9.00
CA ASN A 270 -20.98 -10.68 -9.24
C ASN A 270 -22.41 -10.94 -8.76
N TYR A 271 -22.83 -10.31 -7.65
CA TYR A 271 -24.17 -10.45 -7.09
C TYR A 271 -25.25 -9.76 -7.94
N LEU A 272 -24.95 -8.57 -8.47
CA LEU A 272 -25.87 -7.78 -9.30
C LEU A 272 -25.93 -8.28 -10.74
N GLU A 273 -24.80 -8.74 -11.31
CA GLU A 273 -24.74 -9.30 -12.66
C GLU A 273 -25.67 -10.51 -12.82
N LYS A 274 -25.71 -11.39 -11.82
CA LYS A 274 -26.65 -12.53 -11.76
C LYS A 274 -28.12 -12.12 -11.76
N ARG A 275 -28.43 -10.84 -11.49
CA ARG A 275 -29.77 -10.26 -11.47
C ARG A 275 -30.02 -9.31 -12.65
N GLY A 276 -29.14 -9.32 -13.66
CA GLY A 276 -29.23 -8.42 -14.81
C GLY A 276 -29.02 -6.95 -14.46
N LYS A 277 -28.35 -6.65 -13.33
CA LYS A 277 -28.02 -5.30 -12.88
C LYS A 277 -26.52 -5.08 -12.93
N THR A 278 -26.10 -3.83 -13.14
CA THR A 278 -24.70 -3.41 -13.11
C THR A 278 -24.34 -2.79 -11.75
N TRP A 279 -23.08 -2.95 -11.33
CA TRP A 279 -22.52 -2.25 -10.17
C TRP A 279 -21.54 -1.19 -10.64
N GLU A 280 -21.72 0.03 -10.17
CA GLU A 280 -20.80 1.14 -10.39
C GLU A 280 -20.18 1.54 -9.06
N ASN A 281 -18.87 1.80 -9.06
CA ASN A 281 -18.17 2.22 -7.85
C ASN A 281 -18.48 3.71 -7.60
N PRO A 282 -19.21 4.06 -6.52
CA PRO A 282 -19.61 5.45 -6.27
C PRO A 282 -18.42 6.38 -5.98
N TYR A 283 -17.26 5.83 -5.63
CA TYR A 283 -16.05 6.61 -5.37
C TYR A 283 -15.18 6.84 -6.61
N ASP A 284 -15.48 6.18 -7.74
CA ASP A 284 -14.74 6.39 -8.98
C ASP A 284 -15.21 7.66 -9.68
N LEU A 285 -14.44 8.75 -9.54
CA LEU A 285 -14.73 10.05 -10.13
C LEU A 285 -13.93 10.30 -11.43
N GLY A 286 -13.36 9.24 -11.99
CA GLY A 286 -12.46 9.29 -13.13
C GLY A 286 -10.99 9.46 -12.75
N ILE A 287 -10.09 8.96 -13.60
CA ILE A 287 -8.65 8.79 -13.34
C ILE A 287 -7.98 10.03 -12.74
N LYS A 288 -8.22 11.22 -13.32
CA LYS A 288 -7.58 12.47 -12.86
C LYS A 288 -7.99 12.83 -11.44
N GLU A 289 -9.26 12.66 -11.11
CA GLU A 289 -9.80 13.00 -9.80
C GLU A 289 -9.40 11.96 -8.76
N ASN A 290 -9.44 10.68 -9.14
CA ASN A 290 -8.99 9.58 -8.29
C ASN A 290 -7.52 9.74 -7.88
N ILE A 291 -6.65 10.10 -8.83
CA ILE A 291 -5.25 10.43 -8.55
C ILE A 291 -5.15 11.64 -7.62
N ARG A 292 -5.90 12.72 -7.91
CA ARG A 292 -5.90 13.93 -7.08
C ARG A 292 -6.31 13.64 -5.64
N GLN A 293 -7.31 12.81 -5.39
CA GLN A 293 -7.78 12.51 -4.04
C GLN A 293 -6.74 11.77 -3.18
N VAL A 294 -5.95 10.87 -3.78
CA VAL A 294 -4.98 10.06 -3.03
C VAL A 294 -3.60 10.72 -3.00
N MET A 295 -3.13 11.22 -4.14
CA MET A 295 -1.81 11.81 -4.28
C MET A 295 -1.80 13.29 -3.88
N GLY A 296 -2.98 13.91 -3.78
CA GLY A 296 -3.19 15.32 -3.46
C GLY A 296 -2.78 16.29 -4.58
N THR A 297 -2.45 15.76 -5.76
CA THR A 297 -2.22 16.50 -7.02
C THR A 297 -2.42 15.54 -8.18
N ASN A 298 -2.80 16.06 -9.35
CA ASN A 298 -2.81 15.32 -10.62
C ASN A 298 -1.78 15.87 -11.62
N ASN A 299 -0.96 16.83 -11.19
CA ASN A 299 0.06 17.45 -12.03
C ASN A 299 1.34 16.60 -12.05
N PHE A 300 1.69 16.07 -13.22
CA PHE A 300 3.03 15.57 -13.49
C PHE A 300 3.98 16.77 -13.69
N PRO A 301 5.19 16.85 -13.09
CA PRO A 301 5.97 15.81 -12.40
C PRO A 301 5.82 15.80 -10.86
N LEU A 302 4.93 16.61 -10.27
CA LEU A 302 4.78 16.68 -8.80
C LEU A 302 4.43 15.31 -8.17
N LEU A 303 3.81 14.42 -8.95
CA LEU A 303 3.58 13.02 -8.60
C LEU A 303 4.87 12.22 -8.32
N LEU A 304 5.99 12.59 -8.93
CA LEU A 304 7.29 11.92 -8.78
C LEU A 304 8.10 12.43 -7.59
N PHE A 305 7.79 13.63 -7.10
CA PHE A 305 8.55 14.31 -6.05
C PHE A 305 7.81 14.22 -4.72
N SER A 306 8.21 13.23 -3.93
CA SER A 306 7.59 12.89 -2.65
C SER A 306 7.61 14.03 -1.61
N CYS A 307 8.50 15.02 -1.80
CA CYS A 307 8.70 16.17 -0.91
C CYS A 307 7.63 17.27 -1.04
N PHE A 308 6.76 17.24 -2.07
CA PHE A 308 5.73 18.26 -2.17
C PHE A 308 4.61 17.99 -1.15
N PRO A 309 4.31 18.96 -0.26
CA PRO A 309 3.19 18.85 0.66
C PRO A 309 1.91 18.96 -0.16
N THR A 310 1.32 17.82 -0.49
CA THR A 310 -0.02 17.81 -1.04
C THR A 310 -0.99 17.77 0.13
N GLN A 311 -1.66 18.90 0.34
CA GLN A 311 -2.76 18.99 1.28
C GLN A 311 -3.89 18.12 0.75
N SER A 312 -4.05 16.90 1.27
CA SER A 312 -5.37 16.26 1.24
C SER A 312 -6.27 16.95 2.27
N LYS A 313 -6.42 18.28 2.15
CA LYS A 313 -7.42 19.01 2.92
C LYS A 313 -8.76 18.54 2.39
N SER A 314 -9.58 18.00 3.28
CA SER A 314 -10.89 17.42 3.02
C SER A 314 -10.90 16.33 1.94
N VAL A 315 -10.68 15.10 2.39
CA VAL A 315 -11.30 13.98 1.68
C VAL A 315 -12.79 14.17 1.87
N ASP A 316 -13.50 14.25 0.75
CA ASP A 316 -14.95 14.15 0.70
C ASP A 316 -15.35 12.75 1.16
N ILE A 317 -15.35 12.55 2.49
CA ILE A 317 -15.85 11.34 3.16
C ILE A 317 -17.39 11.28 2.99
N SER A 318 -18.02 12.39 2.57
CA SER A 318 -19.45 12.64 2.46
C SER A 318 -20.12 12.11 1.18
N THR A 319 -19.38 11.58 0.20
CA THR A 319 -20.01 10.91 -0.96
C THR A 319 -20.42 9.47 -0.62
N PRO A 320 -21.50 9.34 0.17
CA PRO A 320 -22.62 8.51 -0.26
C PRO A 320 -23.94 9.29 -0.41
N LEU A 321 -23.97 10.62 -0.23
CA LEU A 321 -25.23 11.38 -0.16
C LEU A 321 -25.79 11.87 -1.51
N ASP A 322 -24.96 12.13 -2.51
CA ASP A 322 -25.42 12.85 -3.72
C ASP A 322 -25.71 11.97 -4.96
N ILE A 323 -25.55 10.64 -4.90
CA ILE A 323 -25.62 9.77 -6.11
C ILE A 323 -26.92 8.94 -6.18
N ILE A 324 -27.89 9.15 -5.29
CA ILE A 324 -29.18 8.44 -5.38
C ILE A 324 -30.33 9.44 -5.26
N VAL A 325 -30.63 10.10 -6.38
CA VAL A 325 -31.97 10.62 -6.70
C VAL A 325 -32.46 9.90 -7.94
#